data_AF-A0A453B552-F1
#
_entry.id   AF-A0A453B552-F1
#
_cell.length_a   1.000
_cell.length_b   1.000
_cell.length_c   1.000
_cell.angle_alpha   90.00
_cell.angle_beta   90.00
_cell.angle_gamma   90.00
#
_symmetry.space_group_name_H-M   'P 1'
#
loop_
_entity.id
_entity.type
_entity.pdbx_description
1 polymer ?
#
loop_
_entity_poly.entity_id
_entity_poly.type
_entity_poly.pdbx_seq_one_letter_code
_entity_poly.pdbx_strand_id
1 'polypeptide(L)'
;MCPIRVHWHVKANYKEYWRVKITATNLNYLMNYSQWNLVAQHPNFNNLTTIFSFRYKDLNPYGTINDTGMMWGIKYYNDLLMTAQHNGNVQSELLFRKDPATFTFQKGWAFPRRVYFNGENCVMPPPDAYPWLPNDSHRLSASLTIPFITVWAALAFFLVHV
;
A
#
# COMPACT_ATOMS: atom_id res chain seq x y z
N MET A 1 14.40 -15.71 -12.30
CA MET A 1 13.01 -15.44 -11.86
C MET A 1 13.15 -14.83 -10.49
N CYS A 2 12.52 -13.67 -10.25
CA CYS A 2 12.67 -12.93 -8.99
C CYS A 2 12.41 -13.83 -7.76
N PRO A 3 13.39 -14.01 -6.86
CA PRO A 3 13.36 -15.01 -5.78
C PRO A 3 12.55 -14.57 -4.55
N ILE A 4 11.87 -13.44 -4.65
CA ILE A 4 11.09 -12.85 -3.58
C ILE A 4 9.64 -12.61 -4.01
N ARG A 5 8.75 -12.52 -3.04
CA ARG A 5 7.37 -12.06 -3.24
C ARG A 5 7.22 -10.65 -2.71
N VAL A 6 6.88 -9.71 -3.57
CA VAL A 6 6.60 -8.33 -3.20
C VAL A 6 5.09 -8.15 -3.09
N HIS A 7 4.63 -7.79 -1.91
CA HIS A 7 3.25 -7.41 -1.64
C HIS A 7 3.14 -5.90 -1.56
N TRP A 8 2.34 -5.31 -2.45
CA TRP A 8 2.08 -3.89 -2.52
C TRP A 8 0.66 -3.61 -2.05
N HIS A 9 0.52 -2.89 -0.94
CA HIS A 9 -0.78 -2.65 -0.31
C HIS A 9 -1.06 -1.15 -0.16
N VAL A 10 -2.11 -0.67 -0.82
CA VAL A 10 -2.61 0.69 -0.60
C VAL A 10 -3.36 0.73 0.74
N LYS A 11 -2.75 1.33 1.77
CA LYS A 11 -3.22 1.27 3.16
C LYS A 11 -4.26 2.35 3.48
N ALA A 12 -3.99 3.58 3.07
CA ALA A 12 -4.84 4.72 3.40
C ALA A 12 -4.81 5.79 2.32
N ASN A 13 -5.94 6.47 2.14
CA ASN A 13 -6.12 7.53 1.18
C ASN A 13 -6.63 8.79 1.90
N TYR A 14 -5.74 9.75 2.17
CA TYR A 14 -6.06 11.03 2.82
C TYR A 14 -6.49 12.07 1.78
N LYS A 15 -6.79 13.31 2.20
CA LYS A 15 -7.13 14.39 1.26
C LYS A 15 -5.97 14.69 0.30
N GLU A 16 -4.78 14.94 0.82
CA GLU A 16 -3.60 15.37 0.05
C GLU A 16 -2.54 14.28 -0.14
N TYR A 17 -2.63 13.19 0.60
CA TYR A 17 -1.63 12.13 0.62
C TYR A 17 -2.27 10.75 0.47
N TRP A 18 -1.49 9.79 0.05
CA TRP A 18 -1.85 8.38 0.09
C TRP A 18 -0.68 7.56 0.58
N ARG A 19 -0.99 6.46 1.28
CA ARG A 19 -0.02 5.64 1.99
C ARG A 19 -0.03 4.23 1.41
N VAL A 20 1.16 3.75 1.08
CA VAL A 20 1.39 2.38 0.61
C VAL A 20 2.23 1.65 1.65
N LYS A 21 1.92 0.38 1.88
CA LYS A 21 2.78 -0.56 2.59
C LYS A 21 3.36 -1.54 1.59
N ILE A 22 4.68 -1.65 1.56
CA ILE A 22 5.42 -2.63 0.77
C ILE A 22 5.93 -3.71 1.71
N THR A 23 5.82 -4.97 1.30
CA THR A 23 6.36 -6.11 2.04
C THR A 23 7.07 -7.04 1.06
N ALA A 24 8.38 -7.18 1.21
CA ALA A 24 9.17 -8.11 0.41
C ALA A 24 9.46 -9.36 1.27
N THR A 25 9.06 -10.53 0.77
CA THR A 25 9.22 -11.83 1.45
C THR A 25 10.17 -12.71 0.66
N ASN A 26 11.18 -13.27 1.29
CA ASN A 26 12.16 -14.12 0.64
C ASN A 26 11.65 -15.55 0.47
N LEU A 27 11.32 -15.94 -0.76
CA LEU A 27 10.89 -17.30 -1.09
C LEU A 27 12.05 -18.23 -1.42
N ASN A 28 13.29 -17.73 -1.45
CA ASN A 28 14.47 -18.56 -1.60
C ASN A 28 14.86 -19.17 -0.25
N TYR A 29 14.56 -20.45 -0.08
CA TYR A 29 14.88 -21.19 1.14
C TYR A 29 16.36 -21.56 1.26
N LEU A 30 17.15 -21.41 0.19
CA LEU A 30 18.56 -21.78 0.16
C LEU A 30 19.49 -20.61 0.50
N MET A 31 19.01 -19.37 0.44
CA MET A 31 19.86 -18.18 0.53
C MET A 31 19.18 -17.00 1.24
N ASN A 32 19.95 -16.32 2.08
CA ASN A 32 19.60 -15.02 2.65
C ASN A 32 20.16 -13.89 1.78
N TYR A 33 19.48 -12.74 1.75
CA TYR A 33 19.94 -11.58 0.99
C TYR A 33 20.46 -10.48 1.94
N SER A 34 21.78 -10.25 1.93
CA SER A 34 22.40 -9.10 2.59
C SER A 34 22.47 -7.91 1.64
N GLN A 35 22.34 -6.68 2.16
CA GLN A 35 22.43 -5.44 1.37
C GLN A 35 21.52 -5.45 0.13
N TRP A 36 20.34 -6.06 0.29
CA TRP A 36 19.37 -6.19 -0.78
C TRP A 36 18.91 -4.82 -1.28
N ASN A 37 18.54 -4.75 -2.55
CA ASN A 37 17.90 -3.60 -3.15
C ASN A 37 16.56 -3.96 -3.80
N LEU A 38 15.61 -3.06 -3.66
CA LEU A 38 14.29 -3.14 -4.28
C LEU A 38 14.06 -1.87 -5.08
N VAL A 39 13.90 -2.01 -6.39
CA VAL A 39 13.63 -0.89 -7.29
C VAL A 39 12.19 -1.00 -7.76
N ALA A 40 11.42 0.08 -7.67
CA ALA A 40 10.07 0.13 -8.19
C ALA A 40 9.90 1.31 -9.13
N GLN A 41 9.19 1.08 -10.23
CA GLN A 41 8.83 2.11 -11.20
C GLN A 41 7.35 2.45 -11.05
N HIS A 42 7.04 3.71 -10.77
CA HIS A 42 5.69 4.24 -10.69
C HIS A 42 5.70 5.76 -10.96
N PRO A 43 4.76 6.31 -11.74
CA PRO A 43 4.76 7.72 -12.11
C PRO A 43 4.77 8.68 -10.92
N ASN A 44 4.21 8.29 -9.78
CA ASN A 44 4.12 9.10 -8.56
C ASN A 44 5.38 9.06 -7.66
N PHE A 45 6.47 8.38 -8.04
CA PHE A 45 7.74 8.44 -7.29
C PHE A 45 8.37 9.84 -7.30
N ASN A 46 8.03 10.67 -8.29
CA ASN A 46 8.37 12.09 -8.32
C ASN A 46 7.84 12.88 -7.11
N ASN A 47 6.73 12.43 -6.52
CA ASN A 47 6.01 13.06 -5.40
C ASN A 47 6.11 12.23 -4.10
N LEU A 48 7.16 11.42 -3.95
CA LEU A 48 7.42 10.69 -2.71
C LEU A 48 7.79 11.69 -1.60
N THR A 49 7.01 11.71 -0.52
CA THR A 49 7.22 12.64 0.60
C THR A 49 8.08 12.01 1.68
N THR A 50 7.70 10.81 2.13
CA THR A 50 8.45 10.09 3.17
C THR A 50 8.47 8.60 2.91
N ILE A 51 9.58 7.97 3.30
CA ILE A 51 9.75 6.53 3.37
C ILE A 51 10.04 6.14 4.82
N PHE A 52 9.39 5.08 5.28
CA PHE A 52 9.57 4.54 6.63
C PHE A 52 10.35 3.23 6.55
N SER A 53 11.24 3.00 7.52
CA SER A 53 12.01 1.75 7.69
C SER A 53 13.01 1.38 6.58
N PHE A 54 12.99 1.99 5.40
CA PHE A 54 13.97 1.79 4.33
C PHE A 54 14.72 3.08 4.01
N ARG A 55 15.91 2.93 3.40
CA ARG A 55 16.58 4.03 2.70
C ARG A 55 16.04 4.12 1.29
N TYR A 56 16.10 5.33 0.72
CA TYR A 56 15.59 5.64 -0.61
C TYR A 56 16.61 6.47 -1.40
N LYS A 57 16.68 6.22 -2.70
CA LYS A 57 17.36 7.04 -3.68
C LYS A 57 16.55 7.01 -4.98
N ASP A 58 16.28 8.18 -5.52
CA ASP A 58 15.71 8.33 -6.85
C ASP A 58 16.74 7.90 -7.92
N LEU A 59 16.27 7.15 -8.91
CA LEU A 59 17.07 6.75 -10.06
C LEU A 59 16.60 7.55 -11.27
N ASN A 60 17.28 8.67 -11.55
CA ASN A 60 17.01 9.51 -12.70
C ASN A 60 18.23 9.56 -13.65
N PRO A 61 18.47 8.50 -14.44
CA PRO A 61 19.67 8.40 -15.28
C PRO A 61 19.71 9.45 -16.42
N TYR A 62 18.55 9.95 -16.87
CA TYR A 62 18.44 10.82 -18.06
C TYR A 62 17.85 12.20 -17.76
N GLY A 63 17.62 12.55 -16.49
CA GLY A 63 17.11 13.87 -16.11
C GLY A 63 15.60 14.06 -16.29
N THR A 64 15.00 13.37 -17.26
CA THR A 64 13.65 13.66 -17.76
C THR A 64 12.54 12.86 -17.09
N ILE A 65 12.84 11.72 -16.46
CA ILE A 65 11.84 10.80 -15.91
C ILE A 65 12.23 10.38 -14.50
N ASN A 66 11.51 10.91 -13.51
CA ASN A 66 11.70 10.63 -12.08
C ASN A 66 10.67 9.62 -11.57
N ASP A 67 10.41 8.56 -12.34
CA ASP A 67 9.39 7.56 -12.02
C ASP A 67 9.95 6.32 -11.32
N THR A 68 11.26 6.27 -11.07
CA THR A 68 11.95 5.10 -10.57
C THR A 68 12.64 5.40 -9.23
N GLY A 69 12.32 4.59 -8.23
CA GLY A 69 12.88 4.69 -6.89
C GLY A 69 13.61 3.42 -6.47
N MET A 70 14.85 3.55 -6.01
CA MET A 70 15.61 2.48 -5.38
C MET A 70 15.45 2.56 -3.86
N MET A 71 15.17 1.42 -3.25
CA MET A 71 15.02 1.24 -1.81
C MET A 71 15.95 0.14 -1.32
N TRP A 72 16.49 0.28 -0.11
CA TRP A 72 17.32 -0.75 0.51
C TRP A 72 17.21 -0.71 2.03
N GLY A 73 17.68 -1.79 2.66
CA GLY A 73 17.68 -1.93 4.11
C GLY A 73 18.63 -0.94 4.81
N ILE A 74 18.23 -0.53 6.02
CA ILE A 74 19.06 0.20 6.96
C ILE A 74 20.03 -0.79 7.62
N LYS A 75 21.32 -0.45 7.62
CA LYS A 75 22.38 -1.25 8.22
C LYS A 75 22.06 -1.59 9.68
N TYR A 76 22.23 -2.85 10.08
CA TYR A 76 21.94 -3.36 11.44
C TYR A 76 20.45 -3.33 11.85
N TYR A 77 19.52 -3.09 10.93
CA TYR A 77 18.08 -3.11 11.22
C TYR A 77 17.33 -4.08 10.31
N ASN A 78 17.41 -3.86 9.00
CA ASN A 78 16.73 -4.68 8.00
C ASN A 78 17.57 -4.81 6.72
N ASP A 79 18.89 -4.72 6.84
CA ASP A 79 19.88 -4.96 5.78
C ASP A 79 20.05 -6.45 5.45
N LEU A 80 19.52 -7.35 6.27
CA LEU A 80 19.46 -8.79 6.03
C LEU A 80 18.01 -9.25 5.86
N LEU A 81 17.72 -9.81 4.69
CA LEU A 81 16.45 -10.46 4.39
C LEU A 81 16.64 -11.98 4.50
N MET A 82 16.16 -12.53 5.62
CA MET A 82 16.21 -13.97 5.94
C MET A 82 15.21 -14.76 5.09
N THR A 83 15.29 -16.09 5.10
CA THR A 83 14.31 -16.98 4.45
C THR A 83 12.91 -16.87 5.07
N ALA A 84 11.84 -17.11 4.29
CA ALA A 84 10.41 -16.96 4.61
C ALA A 84 9.87 -17.61 5.90
N GLN A 85 10.68 -18.25 6.73
CA GLN A 85 10.22 -19.04 7.86
C GLN A 85 9.58 -18.20 8.99
N HIS A 86 10.33 -17.34 9.67
CA HIS A 86 9.79 -16.53 10.78
C HIS A 86 10.04 -15.02 10.58
N ASN A 87 11.27 -14.64 10.22
CA ASN A 87 11.66 -13.25 9.97
C ASN A 87 12.01 -13.01 8.50
N GLY A 88 11.37 -13.74 7.59
CA GLY A 88 11.72 -13.75 6.18
C GLY A 88 11.10 -12.64 5.34
N ASN A 89 10.66 -11.56 5.98
CA ASN A 89 10.11 -10.41 5.29
C ASN A 89 10.69 -9.10 5.82
N VAL A 90 10.73 -8.12 4.93
CA VAL A 90 11.04 -6.73 5.24
C VAL A 90 9.86 -5.87 4.81
N GLN A 91 9.53 -4.88 5.63
CA GLN A 91 8.35 -4.04 5.43
C GLN A 91 8.72 -2.56 5.50
N SER A 92 8.05 -1.77 4.68
CA SER A 92 8.18 -0.33 4.66
C SER A 92 6.85 0.32 4.32
N GLU A 93 6.68 1.55 4.75
CA GLU A 93 5.57 2.39 4.33
C GLU A 93 6.10 3.56 3.50
N LEU A 94 5.39 3.87 2.43
CA LEU A 94 5.63 5.02 1.57
C LEU A 94 4.47 5.99 1.72
N LEU A 95 4.78 7.26 1.94
CA LEU A 95 3.82 8.34 1.89
C LEU A 95 4.07 9.16 0.63
N PHE A 96 3.05 9.22 -0.19
CA PHE A 96 3.07 9.95 -1.43
C PHE A 96 2.13 11.14 -1.35
N ARG A 97 2.57 12.29 -1.88
CA ARG A 97 1.68 13.42 -2.12
C ARG A 97 0.85 13.12 -3.36
N LYS A 98 -0.42 13.52 -3.33
CA LYS A 98 -1.30 13.43 -4.49
C LYS A 98 -1.09 14.62 -5.40
N ASP A 99 -1.04 14.32 -6.69
CA ASP A 99 -1.21 15.31 -7.74
C ASP A 99 -2.64 15.21 -8.28
N PRO A 100 -3.48 16.26 -8.15
CA PRO A 100 -4.85 16.27 -8.64
C PRO A 100 -5.00 15.96 -10.13
N ALA A 101 -3.96 16.24 -10.93
CA ALA A 101 -4.00 16.02 -12.38
C ALA A 101 -3.80 14.55 -12.78
N THR A 102 -3.07 13.77 -11.97
CA THR A 102 -2.61 12.42 -12.36
C THR A 102 -3.10 11.32 -11.43
N PHE A 103 -3.48 11.64 -10.20
CA PHE A 103 -3.85 10.66 -9.19
C PHE A 103 -5.20 9.98 -9.50
N THR A 104 -5.20 8.65 -9.60
CA THR A 104 -6.42 7.85 -9.77
C THR A 104 -6.24 6.46 -9.17
N PHE A 105 -7.32 5.82 -8.75
CA PHE A 105 -7.31 4.39 -8.37
C PHE A 105 -7.84 3.48 -9.47
N GLN A 106 -8.22 4.05 -10.61
CA GLN A 106 -8.76 3.28 -11.71
C GLN A 106 -7.67 2.42 -12.37
N LYS A 107 -8.08 1.24 -12.87
CA LYS A 107 -7.23 0.35 -13.69
C LYS A 107 -5.89 0.00 -13.04
N GLY A 108 -5.86 -0.15 -11.72
CA GLY A 108 -4.65 -0.52 -10.99
C GLY A 108 -3.54 0.55 -11.02
N TRP A 109 -3.86 1.82 -11.27
CA TRP A 109 -2.85 2.89 -11.32
C TRP A 109 -1.98 2.98 -10.08
N ALA A 110 -2.53 2.70 -8.88
CA ALA A 110 -1.80 2.80 -7.62
C ALA A 110 -0.73 1.70 -7.41
N PHE A 111 -0.59 0.77 -8.35
CA PHE A 111 0.40 -0.31 -8.32
C PHE A 111 1.59 0.01 -9.24
N PRO A 112 2.81 -0.43 -8.87
CA PRO A 112 3.99 -0.17 -9.68
C PRO A 112 3.87 -0.83 -11.06
N ARG A 113 4.52 -0.22 -12.05
CA ARG A 113 4.57 -0.74 -13.42
C ARG A 113 5.61 -1.86 -13.54
N ARG A 114 6.72 -1.74 -12.80
CA ARG A 114 7.83 -2.70 -12.77
C ARG A 114 8.44 -2.73 -11.38
N VAL A 115 8.95 -3.89 -11.00
CA VAL A 115 9.69 -4.08 -9.75
C VAL A 115 10.93 -4.92 -10.06
N TYR A 116 12.07 -4.51 -9.55
CA TYR A 116 13.33 -5.26 -9.60
C TYR A 116 13.82 -5.54 -8.20
N PHE A 117 14.39 -6.72 -8.00
CA PHE A 117 15.05 -7.10 -6.75
C PHE A 117 16.47 -7.56 -7.05
N ASN A 118 17.46 -6.91 -6.45
CA ASN A 118 18.89 -7.18 -6.71
C ASN A 118 19.26 -7.19 -8.20
N GLY A 119 18.59 -6.36 -9.01
CA GLY A 119 18.77 -6.29 -10.47
C GLY A 119 17.95 -7.30 -11.28
N GLU A 120 17.29 -8.27 -10.67
CA GLU A 120 16.38 -9.19 -11.38
C GLU A 120 14.97 -8.60 -11.50
N ASN A 121 14.35 -8.76 -12.68
CA ASN A 121 12.96 -8.31 -12.91
C ASN A 121 11.96 -9.27 -12.25
N CYS A 122 11.02 -8.71 -11.48
CA CYS A 122 9.94 -9.45 -10.85
C CYS A 122 8.69 -9.48 -11.74
N VAL A 123 8.04 -10.64 -11.81
CA VAL A 123 6.82 -10.81 -12.62
C VAL A 123 5.68 -10.04 -11.96
N MET A 124 5.07 -9.15 -12.73
CA MET A 124 3.89 -8.40 -12.31
C MET A 124 2.63 -9.20 -12.62
N PRO A 125 1.58 -9.12 -11.79
CA PRO A 125 0.30 -9.71 -12.12
C PRO A 125 -0.32 -9.00 -13.34
N PRO A 126 -1.19 -9.68 -14.09
CA PRO A 126 -1.87 -9.06 -15.21
C PRO A 126 -2.84 -7.97 -14.72
N PRO A 127 -3.19 -6.97 -15.56
CA PRO A 127 -3.95 -5.80 -15.11
C PRO A 127 -5.33 -6.10 -14.51
N ASP A 128 -5.93 -7.22 -14.89
CA ASP A 128 -7.21 -7.75 -14.42
C ASP A 128 -7.13 -8.45 -13.05
N ALA A 129 -5.93 -8.74 -12.55
CA ALA A 129 -5.73 -9.33 -11.23
C ALA A 129 -5.52 -8.27 -10.13
N TYR A 130 -5.38 -6.99 -10.48
CA TYR A 130 -5.27 -5.93 -9.48
C TYR A 130 -6.61 -5.68 -8.79
N PRO A 131 -6.61 -5.50 -7.46
CA PRO A 131 -7.83 -5.20 -6.74
C PRO A 131 -8.36 -3.84 -7.16
N TRP A 132 -9.66 -3.78 -7.41
CA TRP A 132 -10.43 -2.57 -7.65
C TRP A 132 -11.03 -2.07 -6.35
N LEU A 133 -11.26 -0.75 -6.27
CA LEU A 133 -12.08 -0.22 -5.19
C LEU A 133 -13.50 -0.80 -5.32
N PRO A 134 -14.08 -1.31 -4.22
CA PRO A 134 -15.48 -1.71 -4.25
C PRO A 134 -16.35 -0.52 -4.66
N ASN A 135 -17.29 -0.77 -5.57
CA ASN A 135 -18.16 0.27 -6.12
C ASN A 135 -19.12 0.87 -5.07
N ASP A 136 -19.33 0.16 -3.96
CA ASP A 136 -20.21 0.56 -2.87
C ASP A 136 -19.47 0.57 -1.54
N SER A 137 -19.70 1.62 -0.75
CA SER A 137 -19.45 1.56 0.68
C SER A 137 -20.57 0.76 1.33
N HIS A 138 -20.25 -0.05 2.34
CA HIS A 138 -21.29 -0.62 3.20
C HIS A 138 -22.07 0.54 3.80
N ARG A 139 -23.27 0.81 3.28
CA ARG A 139 -24.22 1.70 3.94
C ARG A 139 -24.49 1.05 5.29
N LEU A 140 -24.08 1.71 6.38
CA LEU A 140 -24.60 1.38 7.70
C LEU A 140 -26.11 1.45 7.57
N SER A 141 -26.76 0.29 7.60
CA SER A 141 -28.22 0.24 7.62
C SER A 141 -28.65 0.93 8.90
N ALA A 142 -29.08 2.18 8.78
CA ALA A 142 -29.62 2.93 9.91
C ALA A 142 -30.84 2.13 10.37
N SER A 143 -30.70 1.42 11.49
CA SER A 143 -31.76 0.58 12.00
C SER A 143 -32.93 1.48 12.37
N LEU A 144 -33.99 1.46 11.56
CA LEU A 144 -35.23 2.19 11.81
C LEU A 144 -35.88 1.78 13.14
N THR A 145 -35.49 0.65 13.74
CA THR A 145 -36.02 0.21 15.04
C THR A 145 -35.72 1.19 16.18
N ILE A 146 -34.59 1.89 16.15
CA ILE A 146 -34.17 2.79 17.24
C ILE A 146 -35.11 4.01 17.35
N PRO A 147 -35.42 4.77 16.28
CA PRO A 147 -36.38 5.86 16.36
C PRO A 147 -37.82 5.37 16.64
N PHE A 148 -38.20 4.16 16.22
CA PHE A 148 -39.52 3.62 16.55
C PHE A 148 -39.68 3.35 18.06
N ILE A 149 -38.66 2.79 18.72
CA ILE A 149 -38.71 2.53 20.17
C ILE A 149 -38.79 3.84 20.98
N THR A 150 -38.07 4.88 20.56
CA THR A 150 -38.09 6.18 21.27
C THR A 150 -39.42 6.90 21.13
N VAL A 151 -40.07 6.83 19.97
CA VAL A 151 -41.41 7.41 19.75
C VAL A 151 -42.48 6.67 20.55
N TRP A 152 -42.43 5.33 20.56
CA TRP A 152 -43.38 4.53 21.35
C TRP A 152 -43.23 4.73 22.85
N ALA A 153 -41.98 4.83 23.35
CA ALA A 153 -41.74 5.14 24.76
C ALA A 153 -42.28 6.52 25.13
N ALA A 154 -42.05 7.55 24.30
CA ALA A 154 -42.58 8.89 24.54
C ALA A 154 -44.12 8.91 24.57
N LEU A 155 -44.78 8.22 23.62
CA LEU A 155 -46.25 8.10 23.59
C LEU A 155 -46.80 7.41 24.84
N ALA A 156 -46.16 6.33 25.30
CA ALA A 156 -46.56 5.64 26.53
C ALA A 156 -46.43 6.56 27.76
N PHE A 157 -45.35 7.35 27.84
CA PHE A 157 -45.17 8.33 28.92
C PHE A 157 -46.26 9.40 28.92
N PHE A 158 -46.65 9.93 27.76
CA PHE A 158 -47.71 10.92 27.65
C PHE A 158 -49.08 10.36 28.06
N LEU A 159 -49.41 9.13 27.67
CA LEU A 159 -50.69 8.49 28.01
C LEU A 159 -50.83 8.13 29.50
N VAL A 160 -49.72 8.01 30.24
CA VAL A 160 -49.73 7.75 31.69
C VAL A 160 -49.89 9.05 32.51
N HIS A 161 -49.58 10.21 31.93
CA HIS A 161 -49.65 11.52 32.59
C HIS A 161 -50.88 12.35 32.22
N VAL A 162 -51.82 11.78 31.46
CA VAL A 162 -53.17 12.31 31.19
C VAL A 162 -54.18 11.48 31.98
#